data_AF-A0A1W2FTG4-F1
#
_entry.id   AF-A0A1W2FTG4-F1
#
_cell.length_a   1.000
_cell.length_b   1.000
_cell.length_c   1.000
_cell.angle_alpha   90.00
_cell.angle_beta   90.00
_cell.angle_gamma   90.00
#
_symmetry.space_group_name_H-M   'P 1'
#
loop_
_entity.id
_entity.type
_entity.pdbx_description
1 polymer ?
#
loop_
_entity_poly.entity_id
_entity_poly.type
_entity_poly.pdbx_seq_one_letter_code
_entity_poly.pdbx_strand_id
1 'polypeptide(L)'
;MTVVERREASWAQAERIVSLSEAHEVLPRLMPGKGDVAGLRRFHEKSAAVYRRVADLDRGHHHEALYWADREDRLARELDGQ
;
A
#
# COMPACT_ATOMS: atom_id res chain seq x y z
N MET A 1 -22.93 22.28 2.09
CA MET A 1 -22.44 21.83 3.41
C MET A 1 -22.51 20.32 3.42
N THR A 2 -21.41 19.66 3.06
CA THR A 2 -21.20 18.22 3.27
C THR A 2 -19.74 18.06 3.62
N VAL A 3 -19.44 17.99 4.92
CA VAL A 3 -18.15 17.48 5.38
C VAL A 3 -18.17 16.02 4.97
N VAL A 4 -17.50 15.69 3.86
CA VAL A 4 -17.18 14.30 3.54
C VAL A 4 -16.33 13.85 4.71
N GLU A 5 -16.90 13.08 5.63
CA GLU A 5 -16.14 12.38 6.65
C GLU A 5 -15.01 11.66 5.93
N ARG A 6 -13.79 12.19 6.05
CA ARG A 6 -12.61 11.43 5.67
C ARG A 6 -12.56 10.26 6.64
N ARG A 7 -13.20 9.15 6.27
CA ARG A 7 -12.96 7.88 6.93
C ARG A 7 -11.46 7.68 6.90
N GLU A 8 -10.86 7.59 8.10
CA GLU A 8 -9.46 7.26 8.24
C GLU A 8 -9.20 5.98 7.43
N ALA A 9 -8.19 6.01 6.57
CA ALA A 9 -7.85 4.84 5.78
C ALA A 9 -7.55 3.67 6.73
N SER A 10 -7.98 2.47 6.37
CA SER A 10 -7.72 1.26 7.16
C SER A 10 -7.15 0.15 6.29
N TRP A 11 -6.40 -0.77 6.90
CA TRP A 11 -5.92 -1.97 6.20
C TRP A 11 -7.07 -2.84 5.70
N ALA A 12 -8.20 -2.90 6.40
CA ALA A 12 -9.39 -3.59 5.93
C ALA A 12 -9.97 -2.97 4.65
N GLN A 13 -9.82 -1.64 4.46
CA GLN A 13 -10.15 -1.00 3.18
C GLN A 13 -9.11 -1.34 2.11
N ALA A 14 -7.81 -1.29 2.44
CA ALA A 14 -6.74 -1.61 1.50
C ALA A 14 -6.84 -3.04 0.96
N GLU A 15 -7.27 -4.00 1.78
CA GLU A 15 -7.53 -5.39 1.40
C GLU A 15 -8.69 -5.57 0.40
N ARG A 16 -9.51 -4.54 0.14
CA ARG A 16 -10.61 -4.61 -0.82
C ARG A 16 -10.31 -3.89 -2.13
N ILE A 17 -9.16 -3.24 -2.25
CA ILE A 17 -8.74 -2.50 -3.43
C ILE A 17 -8.59 -3.45 -4.62
N VAL A 18 -9.07 -2.99 -5.78
CA VAL A 18 -9.03 -3.78 -7.03
C VAL A 18 -8.34 -3.06 -8.19
N SER A 19 -7.99 -1.78 -8.03
CA SER A 19 -7.31 -0.98 -9.04
C SER A 19 -6.05 -0.29 -8.53
N LEU A 20 -5.12 0.03 -9.43
CA LEU A 20 -3.91 0.74 -9.07
C LEU A 20 -4.19 2.15 -8.54
N SER A 21 -5.16 2.84 -9.13
CA SER A 21 -5.54 4.20 -8.72
C SER A 21 -6.06 4.25 -7.28
N GLU A 22 -6.89 3.29 -6.88
CA GLU A 22 -7.36 3.18 -5.48
C GLU A 22 -6.20 2.88 -4.51
N ALA A 23 -5.23 2.03 -4.91
CA ALA A 23 -4.06 1.75 -4.10
C ALA A 23 -3.23 3.01 -3.83
N HIS A 24 -3.04 3.85 -4.87
CA HIS A 24 -2.36 5.14 -4.75
C HIS A 24 -3.14 6.16 -3.92
N GLU A 25 -4.46 6.05 -3.84
CA GLU A 25 -5.26 6.92 -2.97
C GLU A 25 -5.18 6.50 -1.49
N VAL A 26 -5.26 5.20 -1.22
CA VAL A 26 -5.46 4.67 0.14
C VAL A 26 -4.15 4.44 0.87
N LEU A 27 -3.15 3.83 0.23
CA LEU A 27 -1.93 3.41 0.92
C LEU A 27 -1.14 4.58 1.54
N PRO A 28 -0.95 5.74 0.88
CA PRO A 28 -0.23 6.86 1.49
C PRO A 28 -0.85 7.37 2.80
N ARG A 29 -2.16 7.19 2.99
CA ARG A 29 -2.89 7.56 4.22
C ARG A 29 -2.64 6.59 5.38
N LEU A 30 -2.11 5.40 5.09
CA LEU A 30 -1.73 4.37 6.07
C LEU A 30 -0.26 4.45 6.49
N MET A 31 0.50 5.38 5.91
CA MET A 31 1.93 5.56 6.22
C MET A 31 2.10 5.88 7.71
N PRO A 32 2.95 5.12 8.43
CA PRO A 32 3.20 5.37 9.84
C PRO A 32 3.95 6.68 10.07
N GLY A 33 3.89 7.16 11.31
CA GLY A 33 4.61 8.36 11.73
C GLY A 33 6.14 8.18 11.67
N LYS A 34 6.85 9.30 11.63
CA LYS A 34 8.32 9.31 11.63
C LYS A 34 8.85 8.61 12.88
N GLY A 35 9.91 7.80 12.71
CA GLY A 35 10.59 7.09 13.80
C GLY A 35 10.02 5.71 14.12
N ASP A 36 8.85 5.34 13.61
CA ASP A 36 8.31 3.97 13.75
C ASP A 36 8.86 3.06 12.64
N VAL A 37 10.11 2.62 12.79
CA VAL A 37 10.80 1.73 11.84
C VAL A 37 10.04 0.41 11.66
N ALA A 38 9.55 -0.18 12.76
CA ALA A 38 8.82 -1.44 12.73
C ALA A 38 7.45 -1.29 12.03
N GLY A 39 6.75 -0.18 12.28
CA GLY A 39 5.53 0.17 11.56
C GLY A 39 5.79 0.41 10.08
N LEU A 40 6.88 1.09 9.74
CA LEU A 40 7.25 1.39 8.35
C LEU A 40 7.55 0.11 7.57
N ARG A 41 8.29 -0.82 8.18
CA ARG A 41 8.49 -2.16 7.61
C ARG A 41 7.16 -2.87 7.35
N ARG A 42 6.28 -2.97 8.36
CA ARG A 42 4.96 -3.60 8.21
C ARG A 42 4.10 -2.92 7.15
N PHE A 43 4.19 -1.60 7.02
CA PHE A 43 3.52 -0.84 5.99
C PHE A 43 3.98 -1.27 4.59
N HIS A 44 5.29 -1.37 4.38
CA HIS A 44 5.85 -1.81 3.09
C HIS A 44 5.47 -3.26 2.76
N GLU A 45 5.57 -4.18 3.72
CA GLU A 45 5.16 -5.59 3.53
C GLU A 45 3.69 -5.72 3.12
N LYS A 46 2.79 -5.01 3.82
CA LYS A 46 1.36 -5.04 3.51
C LYS A 46 1.04 -4.34 2.19
N SER A 47 1.72 -3.23 1.89
CA SER A 47 1.56 -2.52 0.62
C SER A 47 1.99 -3.39 -0.56
N ALA A 48 3.10 -4.12 -0.44
CA ALA A 48 3.54 -5.07 -1.44
C ALA A 48 2.47 -6.14 -1.73
N ALA A 49 1.83 -6.68 -0.69
CA ALA A 49 0.75 -7.66 -0.83
C ALA A 49 -0.48 -7.07 -1.55
N VAL A 50 -0.84 -5.82 -1.26
CA VAL A 50 -1.95 -5.12 -1.95
C VAL A 50 -1.62 -4.94 -3.44
N TYR A 51 -0.43 -4.43 -3.77
CA TYR A 51 -0.02 -4.21 -5.15
C TYR A 51 0.07 -5.51 -5.96
N ARG A 52 0.57 -6.61 -5.37
CA ARG A 52 0.55 -7.93 -6.03
C ARG A 52 -0.86 -8.36 -6.42
N ARG A 53 -1.79 -8.26 -5.47
CA ARG A 53 -3.19 -8.60 -5.74
C ARG A 53 -3.80 -7.69 -6.80
N VAL A 54 -3.53 -6.40 -6.75
CA VAL A 54 -3.99 -5.44 -7.77
C VAL A 54 -3.43 -5.80 -9.14
N ALA A 55 -2.18 -6.27 -9.25
CA ALA A 55 -1.61 -6.70 -10.52
C ALA A 55 -2.40 -7.83 -11.19
N ASP A 56 -3.00 -8.73 -10.40
CA ASP A 56 -3.84 -9.81 -10.92
C ASP A 56 -5.24 -9.32 -11.35
N LEU A 57 -5.77 -8.30 -10.68
CA LEU A 57 -7.13 -7.79 -10.86
C LEU A 57 -7.23 -6.69 -11.92
N ASP A 58 -6.31 -5.72 -11.89
CA ASP A 58 -6.22 -4.58 -12.79
C ASP A 58 -5.20 -4.87 -13.90
N ARG A 59 -5.62 -5.71 -14.85
CA ARG A 59 -4.77 -6.18 -15.95
C ARG A 59 -4.27 -5.05 -16.85
N GLY A 60 -4.91 -3.88 -16.85
CA GLY A 60 -4.44 -2.70 -17.56
C GLY A 60 -3.20 -2.05 -16.92
N HIS A 61 -3.03 -2.22 -15.62
CA HIS A 61 -1.89 -1.71 -14.85
C HIS A 61 -0.99 -2.82 -14.28
N HIS A 62 -1.13 -4.05 -14.77
CA HIS A 62 -0.46 -5.23 -14.24
C HIS A 62 1.05 -5.02 -13.97
N HIS A 63 1.79 -4.57 -14.98
CA HIS A 63 3.24 -4.37 -14.85
C HIS A 63 3.60 -3.23 -13.89
N GLU A 64 2.80 -2.18 -13.84
CA GLU A 64 3.03 -1.08 -12.91
C GLU A 64 2.74 -1.50 -11.46
N ALA A 65 1.66 -2.25 -11.24
CA ALA A 65 1.34 -2.82 -9.94
C ALA A 65 2.43 -3.80 -9.46
N LEU A 66 2.98 -4.64 -10.35
CA LEU A 66 4.12 -5.51 -10.00
C LEU A 66 5.38 -4.70 -9.65
N TYR A 67 5.68 -3.64 -10.40
CA TYR A 67 6.80 -2.75 -10.08
C TYR A 67 6.65 -2.17 -8.66
N TRP A 68 5.46 -1.71 -8.29
CA TRP A 68 5.20 -1.20 -6.96
C TRP A 68 5.32 -2.29 -5.90
N ALA A 69 4.78 -3.49 -6.15
CA ALA A 69 4.95 -4.62 -5.24
C ALA A 69 6.43 -4.92 -4.93
N ASP A 70 7.25 -5.03 -5.98
CA ASP A 70 8.67 -5.33 -5.84
C ASP A 70 9.43 -4.21 -5.12
N ARG A 71 9.10 -2.95 -5.40
CA ARG A 71 9.66 -1.79 -4.70
C ARG A 71 9.34 -1.85 -3.21
N GLU A 72 8.09 -2.10 -2.84
CA GLU A 72 7.66 -2.15 -1.45
C GLU A 72 8.33 -3.31 -0.70
N ASP A 73 8.45 -4.50 -1.29
CA ASP A 73 9.21 -5.59 -0.64
C ASP A 73 10.68 -5.25 -0.44
N ARG A 74 11.30 -4.59 -1.42
CA ARG A 74 12.70 -4.16 -1.31
C ARG A 74 12.86 -3.20 -0.13
N LEU A 75 11.97 -2.22 0.03
CA LEU A 75 11.98 -1.30 1.15
C LEU A 75 11.76 -2.03 2.49
N ALA A 76 10.84 -2.99 2.55
CA ALA A 76 10.65 -3.81 3.75
C ALA A 76 11.93 -4.57 4.13
N ARG A 77 12.63 -5.18 3.16
CA ARG A 77 13.88 -5.92 3.40
C ARG A 77 15.03 -5.02 3.83
N GLU A 78 15.13 -3.82 3.25
CA GLU A 78 16.14 -2.82 3.63
C GLU A 78 15.97 -2.36 5.10
N LEU A 79 14.77 -2.43 5.64
CA LEU A 79 14.47 -2.13 7.06
C LEU A 79 14.63 -3.33 7.99
N ASP A 80 14.58 -4.57 7.48
CA ASP A 80 14.81 -5.79 8.26
C ASP A 80 16.30 -6.07 8.50
N GLY A 81 17.16 -5.59 7.59
CA GLY A 81 18.61 -5.73 7.68
C GLY A 81 19.34 -4.61 8.45
N GLN A 82 18.61 -3.73 9.14
CA GLN A 82 19.15 -2.59 9.92
C GLN A 82 19.14 -2.84 11.42
#